data_AF-A0A2M7FEN5-F1
#
_entry.id   AF-A0A2M7FEN5-F1
#
_cell.length_a   1.000
_cell.length_b   1.000
_cell.length_c   1.000
_cell.angle_alpha   90.00
_cell.angle_beta   90.00
_cell.angle_gamma   90.00
#
_symmetry.space_group_name_H-M   'P 1'
#
loop_
_entity.id
_entity.type
_entity.pdbx_description
1 polymer ?
#
loop_
_entity_poly.entity_id
_entity_poly.type
_entity_poly.pdbx_seq_one_letter_code
_entity_poly.pdbx_strand_id
1 'polypeptide(L)'
;MLEVILKEELKKAGTKDVEVLSAGLLEGSDGRPISVFSKVALEQLGYELEEHSSKHISNLSIEREDVLLVTSTDLLPKVREMYPENKIVLLNDPEGVPNPWEKPYEEYLACARVIQQEALKIV
;
A
#
# COMPACT_ATOMS: atom_id res chain seq x y z
N MET A 1 3.60 -0.25 -3.65
CA MET A 1 4.46 0.80 -3.06
C MET A 1 4.37 0.80 -1.54
N LEU A 2 3.17 0.97 -0.95
CA LEU A 2 3.01 0.95 0.52
C LEU A 2 3.61 -0.29 1.20
N GLU A 3 3.31 -1.50 0.71
CA GLU A 3 3.87 -2.74 1.28
C GLU A 3 5.40 -2.69 1.37
N VAL A 4 6.08 -2.36 0.26
CA VAL A 4 7.54 -2.29 0.16
C VAL A 4 8.09 -1.27 1.14
N ILE A 5 7.53 -0.06 1.13
CA ILE A 5 7.98 1.04 2.00
C ILE A 5 7.81 0.66 3.47
N LEU A 6 6.62 0.21 3.86
CA LEU A 6 6.32 -0.09 5.26
C LEU A 6 7.14 -1.27 5.79
N LYS A 7 7.32 -2.34 4.99
CA LYS A 7 8.20 -3.46 5.35
C LYS A 7 9.62 -3.00 5.64
N GLU A 8 10.18 -2.20 4.75
CA GLU A 8 11.57 -1.75 4.88
C GLU A 8 11.74 -0.77 6.05
N GLU A 9 10.78 0.14 6.29
CA GLU A 9 10.84 1.04 7.45
C GLU A 9 10.67 0.29 8.78
N LEU A 10 9.75 -0.67 8.88
CA LEU A 10 9.60 -1.53 10.07
C LEU A 10 10.90 -2.31 10.35
N LYS A 11 11.52 -2.86 9.30
CA LYS A 11 12.79 -3.57 9.38
C LYS A 11 13.92 -2.65 9.87
N LYS A 12 14.03 -1.43 9.35
CA LYS A 12 15.00 -0.42 9.80
C LYS A 12 14.82 -0.03 11.27
N ALA A 13 13.57 0.02 11.75
CA ALA A 13 13.26 0.26 13.16
C ALA A 13 13.48 -0.95 14.08
N GLY A 14 13.79 -2.11 13.50
CA GLY A 14 14.01 -3.35 14.26
C GLY A 14 12.72 -4.10 14.64
N THR A 15 11.57 -3.71 14.08
CA THR A 15 10.29 -4.39 14.30
C THR A 15 10.24 -5.68 13.48
N LYS A 16 10.09 -6.83 14.16
CA LYS A 16 10.11 -8.17 13.55
C LYS A 16 8.79 -8.92 13.68
N ASP A 17 7.90 -8.45 14.54
CA ASP A 17 6.65 -9.14 14.90
C ASP A 17 5.44 -8.58 14.13
N VAL A 18 5.69 -7.96 12.97
CA VAL A 18 4.65 -7.38 12.10
C VAL A 18 4.79 -7.97 10.70
N GLU A 19 3.72 -8.59 10.22
CA GLU A 19 3.58 -9.00 8.84
C GLU A 19 2.87 -7.89 8.05
N VAL A 20 3.34 -7.63 6.83
CA VAL A 20 2.72 -6.66 5.94
C VAL A 20 2.35 -7.36 4.65
N LEU A 21 1.08 -7.30 4.29
CA LEU A 21 0.53 -7.79 3.04
C LEU A 21 -0.07 -6.63 2.26
N SER A 22 -0.26 -6.81 0.95
CA SER A 22 -1.10 -5.90 0.19
C SER A 22 -1.99 -6.62 -0.82
N ALA A 23 -3.12 -5.99 -1.10
CA ALA A 23 -4.08 -6.44 -2.09
C ALA A 23 -4.82 -5.25 -2.71
N GLY A 24 -5.38 -5.49 -3.89
CA GLY A 24 -6.28 -4.57 -4.59
C GLY A 24 -7.71 -5.09 -4.62
N LEU A 25 -8.64 -4.20 -4.95
CA LEU A 25 -10.06 -4.50 -5.19
C LEU A 25 -10.40 -4.65 -6.69
N LEU A 26 -9.41 -4.52 -7.57
CA LEU A 26 -9.62 -4.60 -9.01
C LEU A 26 -9.54 -6.05 -9.48
N GLU A 27 -10.64 -6.58 -9.98
CA GLU A 27 -10.70 -7.90 -10.60
C GLU A 27 -9.78 -8.00 -11.83
N GLY A 28 -9.24 -9.19 -12.08
CA GLY A 28 -8.39 -9.46 -13.25
C GLY A 28 -7.02 -8.78 -13.23
N SER A 29 -6.63 -8.25 -12.07
CA SER A 29 -5.29 -7.67 -11.84
C SER A 29 -4.30 -8.67 -11.25
N ASP A 30 -4.73 -9.87 -10.84
CA ASP A 30 -3.89 -10.87 -10.18
C ASP A 30 -2.64 -11.26 -10.98
N GLY A 31 -1.51 -11.39 -10.27
CA GLY A 31 -0.23 -11.80 -10.83
C GLY A 31 0.48 -10.74 -11.67
N ARG A 32 -0.13 -9.55 -11.87
CA ARG A 32 0.56 -8.47 -12.59
C ARG A 32 1.74 -7.97 -11.76
N PRO A 33 2.89 -7.71 -12.40
CA PRO A 33 4.01 -7.08 -11.71
C PRO A 33 3.66 -5.65 -11.33
N ILE A 34 4.42 -5.10 -10.39
CA ILE A 34 4.37 -3.68 -10.10
C ILE A 34 4.66 -2.85 -11.37
N SER A 35 4.00 -1.71 -11.54
CA SER A 35 4.28 -0.77 -12.64
C SER A 35 5.75 -0.35 -12.64
N VAL A 36 6.33 -0.17 -13.84
CA VAL A 36 7.71 0.31 -14.02
C VAL A 36 7.91 1.67 -13.32
N PHE A 37 6.96 2.59 -13.43
CA PHE A 37 7.08 3.90 -12.76
C PHE A 37 7.04 3.79 -11.23
N SER A 38 6.22 2.89 -10.68
CA SER A 38 6.24 2.60 -9.24
C SER A 38 7.57 2.01 -8.80
N LYS A 39 8.18 1.13 -9.61
CA LYS A 39 9.50 0.56 -9.32
C LYS A 39 10.58 1.64 -9.31
N VAL A 40 10.66 2.47 -10.35
CA VAL A 40 11.65 3.57 -10.42
C VAL A 40 11.45 4.57 -9.27
N ALA A 41 10.21 4.90 -8.92
CA ALA A 41 9.92 5.79 -7.80
C ALA A 41 10.41 5.22 -6.47
N LEU A 42 10.26 3.91 -6.23
CA LEU A 42 10.77 3.23 -5.04
C LEU A 42 12.31 3.22 -5.00
N GLU A 43 12.95 2.87 -6.11
CA GLU A 43 14.42 2.85 -6.23
C GLU A 43 15.02 4.24 -5.97
N GLN A 44 14.39 5.31 -6.47
CA GLN A 44 14.81 6.69 -6.26
C GLN A 44 14.72 7.15 -4.80
N LEU A 45 13.84 6.52 -4.01
CA LEU A 45 13.73 6.77 -2.57
C LEU A 45 14.61 5.81 -1.73
N GLY A 46 15.41 4.96 -2.39
CA GLY A 46 16.32 4.03 -1.73
C GLY A 46 15.67 2.74 -1.23
N TYR A 47 14.51 2.36 -1.79
CA TYR A 47 13.87 1.08 -1.49
C TYR A 47 14.26 0.02 -2.50
N GLU A 48 14.62 -1.16 -1.99
CA GLU A 48 14.82 -2.35 -2.81
C GLU A 48 13.48 -3.05 -3.05
N LEU A 49 13.25 -3.49 -4.29
CA LEU A 49 12.01 -4.16 -4.65
C LEU A 49 12.19 -5.67 -4.52
N GLU A 50 11.55 -6.27 -3.52
CA GLU A 50 11.33 -7.71 -3.50
C GLU A 50 10.32 -8.12 -4.58
N GLU A 51 10.26 -9.40 -4.93
CA GLU A 51 9.25 -9.91 -5.87
C GLU A 51 7.84 -9.61 -5.34
N HIS A 52 7.17 -8.65 -5.97
CA HIS A 52 5.81 -8.25 -5.65
C HIS A 52 4.91 -8.45 -6.88
N SER A 53 3.81 -9.17 -6.67
CA SER A 53 2.73 -9.33 -7.64
C SER A 53 1.41 -8.92 -7.01
N SER A 54 0.55 -8.29 -7.80
CA SER A 54 -0.79 -7.91 -7.36
C SER A 54 -1.61 -9.15 -6.99
N LYS A 55 -2.39 -9.00 -5.92
CA LYS A 55 -3.35 -9.98 -5.44
C LYS A 55 -4.67 -9.29 -5.19
N HIS A 56 -5.76 -9.94 -5.53
CA HIS A 56 -7.10 -9.51 -5.20
C HIS A 56 -7.38 -9.77 -3.73
N ILE A 57 -8.13 -8.87 -3.09
CA ILE A 57 -8.40 -8.94 -1.65
C ILE A 57 -9.10 -10.24 -1.24
N SER A 58 -9.91 -10.83 -2.13
CA SER A 58 -10.60 -12.11 -1.89
C SER A 58 -9.66 -13.30 -1.74
N ASN A 59 -8.42 -13.17 -2.20
CA ASN A 59 -7.41 -14.21 -2.07
C ASN A 59 -6.67 -14.14 -0.73
N LEU A 60 -6.98 -13.15 0.11
CA LEU A 60 -6.42 -12.97 1.43
C LEU A 60 -7.47 -13.27 2.52
N SER A 61 -7.02 -13.79 3.65
CA SER A 61 -7.86 -14.01 4.84
C SER A 61 -7.92 -12.74 5.69
N ILE A 62 -8.48 -11.66 5.13
CA ILE A 62 -8.51 -10.29 5.71
C ILE A 62 -9.07 -10.22 7.14
N GLU A 63 -10.02 -11.10 7.47
CA GLU A 63 -10.61 -11.24 8.82
C GLU A 63 -9.55 -11.50 9.92
N ARG A 64 -8.34 -11.94 9.54
CA ARG A 64 -7.24 -12.25 10.46
C ARG A 64 -6.28 -11.08 10.68
N GLU A 65 -6.43 -10.00 9.93
CA GLU A 65 -5.51 -8.86 9.97
C GLU A 65 -5.92 -7.86 11.05
N ASP A 66 -4.97 -7.43 11.87
CA ASP A 66 -5.21 -6.50 12.98
C ASP A 66 -5.60 -5.09 12.51
N VAL A 67 -5.06 -4.67 11.36
CA VAL A 67 -5.27 -3.33 10.79
C VAL A 67 -5.31 -3.38 9.28
N LEU A 68 -6.31 -2.72 8.69
CA LEU A 68 -6.40 -2.49 7.24
C LEU A 68 -6.02 -1.05 6.92
N LEU A 69 -4.93 -0.90 6.17
CA LEU A 69 -4.43 0.36 5.67
C LEU A 69 -4.99 0.64 4.27
N VAL A 70 -5.87 1.63 4.15
CA VAL A 70 -6.52 2.00 2.88
C VAL A 70 -5.83 3.23 2.29
N THR A 71 -5.46 3.18 1.03
CA THR A 71 -4.74 4.28 0.37
C THR A 71 -5.63 5.30 -0.32
N SER A 72 -6.90 4.99 -0.61
CA SER A 72 -7.79 5.88 -1.37
C SER A 72 -9.11 6.11 -0.63
N THR A 73 -9.54 7.37 -0.63
CA THR A 73 -10.84 7.82 -0.11
C THR A 73 -12.00 7.13 -0.81
N ASP A 74 -11.89 6.83 -2.10
CA ASP A 74 -12.92 6.13 -2.89
C ASP A 74 -13.05 4.64 -2.50
N LEU A 75 -11.97 4.04 -1.99
CA LEU A 75 -11.97 2.64 -1.54
C LEU A 75 -12.47 2.49 -0.11
N LEU A 76 -12.31 3.53 0.72
CA LEU A 76 -12.60 3.46 2.15
C LEU A 76 -14.03 3.01 2.48
N PRO A 77 -15.11 3.53 1.84
CA PRO A 77 -16.47 3.07 2.12
C PRO A 77 -16.66 1.59 1.77
N LYS A 78 -16.09 1.13 0.65
CA LYS A 78 -16.19 -0.26 0.20
C LYS A 78 -15.49 -1.21 1.17
N VAL A 79 -14.28 -0.85 1.61
CA VAL A 79 -13.53 -1.66 2.59
C VAL A 79 -14.29 -1.72 3.93
N ARG A 80 -14.89 -0.62 4.39
CA ARG A 80 -15.72 -0.59 5.60
C ARG A 80 -16.99 -1.44 5.49
N GLU A 81 -17.61 -1.46 4.32
CA GLU A 81 -18.80 -2.30 4.07
C GLU A 81 -18.42 -3.78 4.04
N MET A 82 -17.31 -4.13 3.40
CA MET A 82 -16.85 -5.52 3.28
C MET A 82 -16.29 -6.09 4.59
N TYR A 83 -15.65 -5.25 5.41
CA TYR A 83 -14.91 -5.67 6.61
C TYR A 83 -15.28 -4.78 7.81
N PRO A 84 -16.54 -4.78 8.24
CA PRO A 84 -17.05 -3.82 9.24
C PRO A 84 -16.42 -3.98 10.62
N GLU A 85 -15.92 -5.17 10.96
CA GLU A 85 -15.31 -5.48 12.25
C GLU A 85 -13.80 -5.19 12.30
N ASN A 86 -13.15 -4.98 11.15
CA ASN A 86 -11.72 -4.70 11.10
C ASN A 86 -11.42 -3.25 11.45
N LYS A 87 -10.26 -3.02 12.09
CA LYS A 87 -9.72 -1.67 12.29
C LYS A 87 -9.21 -1.12 10.96
N ILE A 88 -9.94 -0.17 10.39
CA ILE A 88 -9.61 0.43 9.08
C ILE A 88 -9.07 1.86 9.26
N VAL A 89 -7.89 2.12 8.69
CA VAL A 89 -7.23 3.43 8.70
C VAL A 89 -7.02 3.92 7.27
N LEU A 90 -7.48 5.13 6.95
CA LEU A 90 -7.13 5.81 5.71
C LEU A 90 -5.74 6.42 5.85
N LEU A 91 -4.82 6.10 4.94
CA LEU A 91 -3.52 6.77 4.86
C LEU A 91 -3.69 8.19 4.33
N ASN A 92 -2.96 9.14 4.90
CA ASN A 92 -3.02 10.55 4.53
C ASN A 92 -4.44 11.12 4.66
N ASP A 93 -5.13 10.84 5.78
CA ASP A 93 -6.47 11.36 6.08
C ASP A 93 -6.44 12.89 6.29
N PRO A 94 -7.38 13.66 5.69
CA PRO A 94 -8.55 13.23 4.92
C PRO A 94 -8.37 13.04 3.41
N GLU A 95 -7.21 13.38 2.84
CA GLU A 95 -7.03 13.43 1.39
C GLU A 95 -6.89 12.05 0.72
N GLY A 96 -6.39 11.04 1.44
CA GLY A 96 -5.94 9.80 0.84
C GLY A 96 -4.58 9.96 0.14
N VAL A 97 -3.99 8.84 -0.26
CA VAL A 97 -2.79 8.82 -1.10
C VAL A 97 -3.20 9.12 -2.55
N PRO A 98 -2.56 10.09 -3.23
CA PRO A 98 -2.84 10.38 -4.64
C PRO A 98 -2.66 9.14 -5.53
N ASN A 99 -3.64 8.85 -6.39
CA ASN A 99 -3.54 7.75 -7.35
C ASN A 99 -2.68 8.17 -8.58
N PRO A 100 -1.55 7.49 -8.85
CA PRO A 100 -0.68 7.82 -9.97
C PRO A 100 -0.98 7.02 -11.25
N TRP A 101 -1.98 6.12 -11.25
CA TRP A 101 -2.28 5.26 -12.40
C TRP A 101 -2.52 6.06 -13.68
N GLU A 102 -1.90 5.65 -14.79
CA GLU A 102 -1.96 6.33 -16.10
C GLU A 102 -1.47 7.79 -16.11
N LYS A 103 -0.74 8.24 -15.07
CA LYS A 103 -0.13 9.57 -14.99
C LYS A 103 1.37 9.56 -15.32
N PRO A 104 1.98 10.74 -15.54
CA PRO A 104 3.43 10.88 -15.69
C PRO A 104 4.21 10.37 -14.46
N TYR A 105 5.49 10.07 -14.66
CA TYR A 105 6.38 9.52 -13.63
C TYR A 105 6.44 10.40 -12.36
N GLU A 106 6.38 11.72 -12.52
CA GLU A 106 6.44 12.69 -11.43
C GLU A 106 5.31 12.46 -10.41
N GLU A 107 4.14 12.01 -10.87
CA GLU A 107 2.99 11.68 -10.03
C GLU A 107 3.21 10.39 -9.25
N TYR A 108 3.93 9.41 -9.81
CA TYR A 108 4.34 8.20 -9.09
C TYR A 108 5.34 8.53 -7.99
N LEU A 109 6.33 9.40 -8.27
CA LEU A 109 7.31 9.83 -7.27
C LEU A 109 6.65 10.65 -6.16
N ALA A 110 5.72 11.55 -6.49
CA ALA A 110 4.94 12.29 -5.50
C ALA A 110 4.09 11.35 -4.63
N CYS A 111 3.40 10.39 -5.24
CA CYS A 111 2.66 9.33 -4.54
C CYS A 111 3.55 8.54 -3.58
N ALA A 112 4.73 8.09 -4.05
CA ALA A 112 5.68 7.34 -3.24
C ALA A 112 6.19 8.14 -2.02
N ARG A 113 6.42 9.45 -2.18
CA ARG A 113 6.82 10.35 -1.07
C ARG A 113 5.73 10.51 -0.02
N VAL A 114 4.47 10.65 -0.44
CA VAL A 114 3.33 10.69 0.51
C VAL A 114 3.27 9.37 1.29
N ILE A 115 3.36 8.23 0.59
CA ILE A 115 3.38 6.91 1.23
C ILE A 115 4.53 6.79 2.23
N GLN A 116 5.74 7.23 1.88
CA GLN A 116 6.90 7.22 2.78
C GLN A 116 6.64 8.05 4.04
N GLN A 117 6.12 9.27 3.89
CA GLN A 117 5.80 10.14 5.03
C GLN A 117 4.77 9.51 5.96
N GLU A 118 3.72 8.89 5.40
CA GLU A 118 2.70 8.22 6.20
C GLU A 118 3.23 6.95 6.86
N ALA A 119 4.04 6.15 6.15
CA ALA A 119 4.63 4.93 6.71
C ALA A 119 5.52 5.24 7.93
N LEU A 120 6.30 6.33 7.89
CA LEU A 120 7.13 6.78 9.01
C LEU A 120 6.33 7.22 10.26
N LYS A 121 5.01 7.48 10.14
CA LYS A 121 4.14 7.76 11.29
C LYS A 121 3.62 6.48 11.96
N ILE A 122 3.69 5.35 11.25
CA ILE A 122 3.21 4.04 11.71
C ILE A 122 4.31 3.30 12.47
N VAL A 123 5.55 3.42 12.00
CA VAL A 123 6.75 2.82 12.58
C VAL A 123 7.15 3.53 13.87
#